data_AF-A0A1Z3MIY9-F1
#
_entry.id   AF-A0A1Z3MIY9-F1
#
_cell.length_a   1.000
_cell.length_b   1.000
_cell.length_c   1.000
_cell.angle_alpha   90.00
_cell.angle_beta   90.00
_cell.angle_gamma   90.00
#
_symmetry.space_group_name_H-M   'P 1'
#
loop_
_entity.id
_entity.type
_entity.pdbx_description
1 polymer ?
#
loop_
_entity_poly.entity_id
_entity_poly.type
_entity_poly.pdbx_seq_one_letter_code
_entity_poly.pdbx_strand_id
1 'polypeptide(L)' 'TSRNMVRALICLELILNSINLNLVTFSDLFDSRQLKGDIFAIFVIALAAAEAAIGLSILSSIHRNRKST' A
#
# COMPACT_ATOMS: atom_id res chain seq x y z
N THR A 1 -14.25 -4.45 13.27
CA THR A 1 -14.47 -5.78 12.64
C THR A 1 -14.90 -5.61 11.18
N SER A 2 -13.97 -5.40 10.25
CA SER A 2 -14.31 -5.34 8.82
C SER A 2 -14.41 -6.75 8.24
N ARG A 3 -15.65 -7.25 8.05
CA ARG A 3 -15.91 -8.53 7.36
C ARG A 3 -15.60 -8.49 5.85
N ASN A 4 -15.10 -7.37 5.32
CA ASN A 4 -14.88 -7.16 3.90
C ASN A 4 -13.38 -6.99 3.62
N MET A 5 -12.77 -8.00 2.99
CA MET A 5 -11.33 -8.02 2.70
C MET A 5 -10.91 -6.87 1.77
N VAL A 6 -11.76 -6.47 0.82
CA VAL A 6 -11.53 -5.28 -0.02
C VAL A 6 -11.39 -4.01 0.82
N ARG A 7 -12.21 -3.85 1.86
CA ARG A 7 -12.12 -2.68 2.74
C ARG A 7 -10.80 -2.67 3.51
N ALA A 8 -10.29 -3.84 3.91
CA ALA A 8 -8.99 -3.94 4.56
C ALA A 8 -7.85 -3.50 3.62
N LEU A 9 -7.86 -3.94 2.35
CA LEU A 9 -6.88 -3.50 1.34
C LEU A 9 -6.92 -1.99 1.13
N ILE A 10 -8.11 -1.39 1.00
CA ILE A 10 -8.23 0.08 0.86
C ILE A 10 -7.69 0.82 2.09
N CYS A 11 -7.93 0.31 3.31
CA CYS A 11 -7.34 0.91 4.50
C CYS A 11 -5.81 0.83 4.49
N LEU A 12 -5.26 -0.25 3.97
CA LEU A 12 -3.81 -0.46 3.92
C LEU A 12 -3.14 0.50 2.90
N GLU A 13 -3.75 0.70 1.73
CA GLU A 13 -3.35 1.72 0.75
C GLU A 13 -3.33 3.13 1.36
N LEU A 14 -4.34 3.50 2.15
CA LEU A 14 -4.39 4.79 2.83
C LEU A 14 -3.26 4.98 3.85
N ILE A 15 -2.88 3.91 4.55
CA ILE A 15 -1.74 3.93 5.49
C ILE A 15 -0.43 4.10 4.73
N LEU A 16 -0.22 3.37 3.64
CA LEU A 16 0.98 3.49 2.81
C LEU A 16 1.10 4.90 2.19
N ASN A 17 -0.02 5.50 1.77
CA ASN A 17 -0.01 6.88 1.28
C ASN A 17 0.32 7.90 2.39
N SER A 18 -0.15 7.66 3.62
CA SER A 18 0.20 8.48 4.78
C SER A 18 1.70 8.40 5.11
N ILE A 19 2.30 7.22 4.98
CA ILE A 19 3.75 7.02 5.14
C ILE A 19 4.52 7.77 4.05
N ASN A 20 4.08 7.72 2.80
CA ASN A 20 4.70 8.47 1.70
C ASN A 20 4.68 9.99 1.92
N LEU A 21 3.54 10.54 2.34
CA LEU A 21 3.45 11.97 2.68
C LEU A 21 4.40 12.35 3.80
N ASN A 22 4.51 11.49 4.83
CA ASN A 22 5.44 11.70 5.93
C ASN A 22 6.89 11.69 5.42
N LEU A 23 7.28 10.69 4.64
CA LEU A 23 8.63 10.56 4.07
C LEU A 23 9.04 11.77 3.22
N VAL A 24 8.17 12.20 2.30
CA VAL A 24 8.42 13.36 1.43
C VAL A 24 8.52 14.65 2.26
N THR A 25 7.62 14.83 3.23
CA THR A 25 7.63 16.02 4.12
C THR A 25 8.91 16.05 4.97
N PHE A 26 9.33 14.91 5.53
CA PHE A 26 10.58 14.84 6.28
C PHE A 26 11.81 15.04 5.39
N SER A 27 11.79 14.54 4.16
CA SER A 27 12.85 14.77 3.17
C SER A 27 13.02 16.26 2.89
N ASP A 28 11.91 16.97 2.69
CA ASP A 28 11.90 18.40 2.40
C ASP A 28 12.35 19.24 3.61
N LEU A 29 11.86 18.92 4.82
CA LEU A 29 12.12 19.72 6.03
C LEU A 29 13.51 19.52 6.63
N PHE A 30 14.06 18.30 6.62
CA PHE A 30 15.30 17.98 7.36
C PHE A 30 16.53 17.84 6.47
N ASP A 31 16.37 17.46 5.20
CA ASP A 31 17.51 17.11 4.36
C ASP A 31 17.25 17.42 2.88
N SER A 32 16.87 18.67 2.56
CA SER A 32 16.52 19.08 1.18
C SER A 32 17.67 18.90 0.16
N ARG A 33 18.89 18.55 0.61
CA ARG A 33 20.03 18.16 -0.25
C ARG A 33 20.17 16.66 -0.45
N GLN A 34 19.68 15.81 0.46
CA GLN A 34 19.68 14.36 0.29
C GLN A 34 18.26 13.88 -0.01
N LEU A 35 18.03 13.50 -1.26
CA LEU A 35 16.76 12.95 -1.79
C LEU A 35 16.42 11.54 -1.25
N LYS A 36 16.85 11.20 -0.03
CA LYS A 36 16.69 9.86 0.56
C LYS A 36 15.22 9.55 0.85
N GLY A 37 14.45 10.51 1.35
CA GLY A 37 13.02 10.31 1.65
C GLY A 37 12.20 10.14 0.38
N ASP A 38 12.52 10.91 -0.68
CA ASP A 38 11.85 10.80 -1.98
C ASP A 38 12.12 9.46 -2.68
N ILE A 39 13.38 8.99 -2.66
CA ILE A 39 13.73 7.67 -3.22
C ILE A 39 13.00 6.57 -2.46
N PHE A 40 12.95 6.65 -1.13
CA PHE A 40 12.25 5.66 -0.31
C PHE A 40 10.73 5.67 -0.54
N ALA A 41 10.12 6.84 -0.76
CA ALA A 41 8.71 6.95 -1.12
C ALA A 41 8.37 6.21 -2.43
N ILE A 42 9.25 6.26 -3.44
CA ILE A 42 9.07 5.50 -4.69
C ILE A 42 9.09 3.98 -4.42
N PHE A 43 9.98 3.49 -3.54
CA PHE A 43 9.98 2.09 -3.13
C PHE A 43 8.69 1.67 -2.44
N VAL A 44 8.13 2.54 -1.58
CA VAL A 44 6.85 2.27 -0.90
C VAL A 44 5.69 2.23 -1.91
N ILE A 45 5.70 3.08 -2.95
CA ILE A 45 4.70 3.00 -4.04
C ILE A 45 4.81 1.66 -4.79
N ALA A 46 6.03 1.21 -5.09
CA ALA A 46 6.24 -0.10 -5.73
C ALA A 46 5.76 -1.26 -4.84
N LEU A 47 5.98 -1.17 -3.52
CA LEU A 47 5.49 -2.13 -2.54
C LEU A 47 3.95 -2.16 -2.51
N ALA A 48 3.30 -0.99 -2.49
CA ALA A 48 1.85 -0.86 -2.52
C ALA A 48 1.25 -1.54 -3.77
N ALA A 49 1.84 -1.28 -4.94
CA ALA A 49 1.43 -1.93 -6.19
C ALA A 49 1.56 -3.47 -6.13
N ALA A 50 2.65 -3.98 -5.56
CA ALA A 50 2.86 -5.41 -5.40
C ALA A 50 1.84 -6.04 -4.42
N GLU A 51 1.57 -5.38 -3.30
CA GLU A 51 0.61 -5.84 -2.31
C GLU A 51 -0.81 -5.88 -2.89
N ALA A 52 -1.27 -4.83 -3.57
CA ALA A 52 -2.58 -4.79 -4.20
C ALA A 52 -2.79 -5.95 -5.18
N ALA A 53 -1.77 -6.28 -5.99
CA ALA A 53 -1.81 -7.41 -6.91
C ALA A 53 -1.95 -8.75 -6.17
N ILE A 54 -1.19 -8.95 -5.09
CA ILE A 54 -1.27 -10.16 -4.25
C ILE A 54 -2.64 -10.25 -3.56
N GLY A 55 -3.10 -9.16 -2.95
CA GLY A 55 -4.38 -9.09 -2.25
C GLY A 55 -5.57 -9.39 -3.16
N LEU A 56 -5.57 -8.86 -4.38
CA LEU A 56 -6.60 -9.15 -5.39
C LEU A 56 -6.54 -10.60 -5.89
N SER A 57 -5.34 -11.17 -6.06
CA SER A 57 -5.17 -12.57 -6.45
C SER A 57 -5.77 -13.52 -5.41
N ILE A 58 -5.50 -13.27 -4.12
CA ILE A 58 -6.05 -14.04 -3.01
C ILE A 58 -7.58 -13.88 -2.95
N LEU A 59 -8.09 -12.65 -3.09
CA LEU A 59 -9.53 -12.37 -3.11
C LEU A 59 -10.24 -13.14 -4.22
N SER A 60 -9.66 -13.14 -5.43
CA SER A 60 -10.20 -13.87 -6.59
C SER A 60 -10.23 -15.38 -6.33
N SER A 61 -9.15 -15.94 -5.77
CA SER A 61 -9.08 -17.36 -5.42
C SER A 61 -10.15 -17.76 -4.39
N ILE A 62 -10.32 -16.98 -3.32
CA ILE A 62 -11.35 -17.23 -2.31
C ILE A 62 -12.74 -17.14 -2.92
N HIS A 63 -13.01 -16.12 -3.74
CA HIS A 63 -14.30 -15.94 -4.39
C HIS A 63 -14.64 -17.10 -5.34
N ARG A 64 -13.64 -17.63 -6.08
CA ARG A 64 -13.82 -18.78 -6.96
C ARG A 64 -14.13 -20.07 -6.18
N ASN A 65 -13.43 -20.31 -5.07
CA ASN A 65 -13.69 -21.47 -4.23
C ASN A 65 -15.08 -21.42 -3.58
N ARG A 66 -15.54 -20.25 -3.11
CA ARG A 66 -16.89 -20.09 -2.53
C ARG A 66 -18.04 -20.26 -3.52
N LYS A 67 -17.78 -20.10 -4.83
CA LYS A 67 -18.77 -20.37 -5.90
C LYS A 67 -18.83 -21.83 -6.32
N SER A 68 -17.78 -22.61 -6.03
CA SER A 68 -17.66 -24.01 -6.43
C SER A 68 -18.29 -24.98 -5.42
N THR A 69 -18.58 -24.51 -4.21
CA THR A 69 -19.36 -25.20 -3.16
C THR A 69 -20.77 -24.64 -3.13
#